data_AF-A0A524CBS8-F1
#
_entry.id   AF-A0A524CBS8-F1
#
_cell.length_a   1.000
_cell.length_b   1.000
_cell.length_c   1.000
_cell.angle_alpha   90.00
_cell.angle_beta   90.00
_cell.angle_gamma   90.00
#
_symmetry.space_group_name_H-M   'P 1'
#
loop_
_entity.id
_entity.type
_entity.pdbx_description
1 polymer ?
#
loop_
_entity_poly.entity_id
_entity_poly.type
_entity_poly.pdbx_seq_one_letter_code
_entity_poly.pdbx_strand_id
1 'polypeptide(L)'
;MNFESNINSIAMIGFDVTQGPVLKWKKIFNEQNSIDLERLYTNFYIIFRGGKFKPRAVIFEDFQIVAFPNKLDILCVFLDNKINEENYRELEKIAEREKQNQNISNTEEFKSESDQIKEKLIKILKEEEEMTIKQLKKHFPLSYWTIRRYLTDLEDEDLVDRNKEGRSHLWYVK
;
A
#
# COMPACT_ATOMS: atom_id res chain seq x y z
N MET A 1 1.90 -2.53 -32.67
CA MET A 1 2.21 -1.44 -31.74
C MET A 1 2.26 -2.03 -30.35
N ASN A 2 3.29 -1.73 -29.56
CA ASN A 2 3.44 -2.30 -28.23
C ASN A 2 2.48 -1.59 -27.28
N PHE A 3 1.41 -2.24 -26.81
CA PHE A 3 0.36 -1.61 -26.03
C PHE A 3 0.88 -0.95 -24.73
N GLU A 4 1.97 -1.49 -24.18
CA GLU A 4 2.70 -0.91 -23.03
C GLU A 4 3.18 0.53 -23.27
N SER A 5 3.39 0.95 -24.53
CA SER A 5 3.79 2.34 -24.83
C SER A 5 2.70 3.38 -24.59
N ASN A 6 1.45 2.94 -24.36
CA ASN A 6 0.32 3.82 -24.07
C ASN A 6 0.10 4.02 -22.56
N ILE A 7 0.87 3.32 -21.72
CA ILE A 7 0.80 3.43 -20.25
C ILE A 7 1.70 4.59 -19.82
N ASN A 8 1.11 5.58 -19.15
CA ASN A 8 1.84 6.71 -18.61
C ASN A 8 2.45 6.37 -17.26
N SER A 9 1.65 5.76 -16.39
CA SER A 9 2.05 5.40 -15.05
C SER A 9 1.19 4.27 -14.50
N ILE A 10 1.75 3.58 -13.51
CA ILE A 10 1.06 2.59 -12.70
C ILE A 10 1.27 2.96 -11.24
N ALA A 11 0.22 2.87 -10.43
CA ALA A 11 0.29 3.17 -9.01
C ALA A 11 -0.46 2.12 -8.19
N MET A 12 0.10 1.77 -7.04
CA MET A 12 -0.59 0.95 -6.04
C MET A 12 -1.10 1.85 -4.93
N ILE A 13 -2.40 1.82 -4.70
CA ILE A 13 -3.06 2.50 -3.60
C ILE A 13 -3.51 1.43 -2.61
N GLY A 14 -2.97 1.46 -1.40
CA GLY A 14 -3.36 0.60 -0.30
C GLY A 14 -4.32 1.27 0.66
N PHE A 15 -4.61 0.57 1.74
CA PHE A 15 -5.37 1.09 2.87
C PHE A 15 -4.59 0.87 4.15
N ASP A 16 -4.20 1.98 4.77
CA ASP A 16 -3.73 2.01 6.14
C ASP A 16 -4.90 2.21 7.10
N VAL A 17 -4.83 1.52 8.23
CA VAL A 17 -5.91 1.54 9.22
C VAL A 17 -6.03 2.89 9.92
N THR A 18 -4.90 3.56 10.13
CA THR A 18 -4.84 4.83 10.85
C THR A 18 -5.02 6.02 9.93
N GLN A 19 -4.51 5.93 8.69
CA GLN A 19 -4.55 7.03 7.73
C GLN A 19 -5.63 6.88 6.64
N GLY A 20 -6.23 5.70 6.51
CA GLY A 20 -7.14 5.38 5.41
C GLY A 20 -6.36 5.05 4.12
N PRO A 21 -6.87 5.42 2.94
CA PRO A 21 -6.14 5.18 1.68
C PRO A 21 -4.74 5.78 1.72
N VAL A 22 -3.76 5.05 1.20
CA VAL A 22 -2.36 5.50 1.10
C VAL A 22 -1.79 5.11 -0.26
N LEU A 23 -1.02 5.99 -0.89
CA LEU A 23 -0.20 5.61 -2.02
C LEU A 23 0.91 4.70 -1.48
N LYS A 24 1.03 3.46 -1.98
CA LYS A 24 2.10 2.52 -1.61
C LYS A 24 3.30 2.70 -2.50
N TRP A 25 3.04 2.78 -3.81
CA TRP A 25 4.07 3.05 -4.78
C TRP A 25 3.52 3.61 -6.09
N LYS A 26 4.39 4.27 -6.86
CA LYS A 26 4.11 4.64 -8.26
C LYS A 26 5.32 4.37 -9.15
N LYS A 27 5.03 4.06 -10.41
CA LYS A 27 5.99 3.87 -11.49
C LYS A 27 5.55 4.73 -12.67
N ILE A 28 6.42 5.63 -13.12
CA ILE A 28 6.16 6.56 -14.22
C ILE A 28 6.95 6.08 -15.43
N PHE A 29 6.26 5.94 -16.57
CA PHE A 29 6.82 5.56 -17.86
C PHE A 29 6.90 6.76 -18.81
N ASN A 30 5.99 7.74 -18.65
CA ASN A 30 5.98 8.98 -19.40
C ASN A 30 5.72 10.20 -18.48
N GLU A 31 6.65 11.15 -18.45
CA GLU A 31 6.57 12.36 -17.62
C GLU A 31 5.64 13.45 -18.18
N GLN A 32 5.26 13.38 -19.46
CA GLN A 32 4.52 14.46 -20.13
C GLN A 32 3.10 14.67 -19.58
N ASN A 33 2.51 13.68 -18.92
CA ASN A 33 1.19 13.74 -18.30
C ASN A 33 1.23 13.28 -16.83
N SER A 34 2.05 13.95 -16.01
CA SER A 34 2.18 13.63 -14.59
C SER A 34 0.91 14.00 -13.82
N ILE A 35 0.04 13.03 -13.59
CA ILE A 35 -1.11 13.16 -12.70
C ILE A 35 -0.59 13.30 -11.26
N ASP A 36 -1.08 14.31 -10.55
CA ASP A 36 -0.78 14.50 -9.12
C ASP A 36 -1.49 13.42 -8.28
N LEU A 37 -0.87 12.25 -8.23
CA LEU A 37 -1.37 11.09 -7.51
C LEU A 37 -1.48 11.32 -6.02
N GLU A 38 -0.59 12.13 -5.44
CA GLU A 38 -0.56 12.47 -4.01
C GLU A 38 -1.83 13.19 -3.58
N ARG A 39 -2.47 13.96 -4.47
CA ARG A 39 -3.74 14.64 -4.17
C ARG A 39 -4.97 13.80 -4.47
N LEU A 40 -4.86 12.81 -5.36
CA LEU A 40 -6.01 12.12 -5.93
C LEU A 40 -6.18 10.67 -5.47
N TYR A 41 -5.17 10.06 -4.82
CA TYR A 41 -5.22 8.64 -4.44
C TYR A 41 -6.45 8.31 -3.57
N THR A 42 -6.83 9.19 -2.64
CA THR A 42 -8.01 8.99 -1.78
C THR A 42 -9.29 8.94 -2.62
N ASN A 43 -9.44 9.85 -3.58
CA ASN A 43 -10.61 9.89 -4.46
C ASN A 43 -10.69 8.64 -5.32
N PHE A 44 -9.57 8.22 -5.92
CA PHE A 44 -9.52 7.00 -6.71
C PHE A 44 -9.85 5.76 -5.87
N TYR A 45 -9.32 5.68 -4.64
CA TYR A 45 -9.64 4.59 -3.75
C TYR A 45 -11.14 4.51 -3.45
N ILE A 46 -11.77 5.65 -3.13
CA ILE A 46 -13.21 5.70 -2.86
C ILE A 46 -14.02 5.32 -4.11
N ILE A 47 -13.68 5.86 -5.29
CA ILE A 47 -14.38 5.57 -6.54
C ILE A 47 -14.33 4.07 -6.86
N PHE A 48 -13.15 3.46 -6.78
CA PHE A 48 -12.95 2.08 -7.19
C PHE A 48 -13.31 1.03 -6.12
N ARG A 49 -13.31 1.39 -4.83
CA ARG A 49 -13.58 0.44 -3.73
C ARG A 49 -14.75 0.81 -2.83
N GLY A 50 -14.91 2.09 -2.51
CA GLY A 50 -15.85 2.58 -1.51
C GLY A 50 -17.29 2.78 -2.01
N GLY A 51 -17.47 3.03 -3.31
CA GLY A 51 -18.78 3.28 -3.90
C GLY A 51 -19.69 2.05 -4.00
N LYS A 52 -21.02 2.28 -4.04
CA LYS A 52 -22.04 1.26 -4.41
C LYS A 52 -21.82 0.75 -5.84
N PHE A 53 -21.38 1.64 -6.72
CA PHE A 53 -20.92 1.32 -8.07
C PHE A 53 -19.40 1.36 -8.09
N LYS A 54 -18.77 0.28 -8.57
CA LYS A 54 -17.31 0.12 -8.61
C LYS A 54 -16.89 0.00 -10.07
N PRO A 55 -16.59 1.13 -10.75
CA PRO A 55 -16.18 1.09 -12.14
C PRO A 55 -14.86 0.33 -12.29
N ARG A 56 -14.65 -0.29 -13.46
CA ARG A 56 -13.35 -0.84 -13.84
C ARG A 56 -12.42 0.22 -14.41
N ALA A 57 -13.00 1.28 -14.99
CA ALA A 57 -12.27 2.40 -15.55
C ALA A 57 -13.03 3.71 -15.36
N VAL A 58 -12.30 4.81 -15.25
CA VAL A 58 -12.81 6.18 -15.26
C VAL A 58 -12.11 6.91 -16.39
N ILE A 59 -12.88 7.59 -17.23
CA ILE A 59 -12.40 8.31 -18.40
C ILE A 59 -12.49 9.81 -18.10
N PHE A 60 -11.36 10.50 -18.16
CA PHE A 60 -11.27 11.96 -18.13
C PHE A 60 -11.11 12.49 -19.56
N GLU A 61 -11.04 13.81 -19.72
CA GLU A 61 -10.84 14.43 -21.02
C GLU A 61 -9.45 14.09 -21.59
N ASP A 62 -8.41 14.16 -20.76
CA ASP A 62 -7.01 14.04 -21.19
C ASP A 62 -6.39 12.66 -20.93
N PHE A 63 -7.01 11.84 -20.09
CA PHE A 63 -6.49 10.51 -19.73
C PHE A 63 -7.60 9.59 -19.24
N GLN A 64 -7.28 8.32 -19.06
CA GLN A 64 -8.15 7.36 -18.39
C GLN A 64 -7.39 6.58 -17.32
N ILE A 65 -8.14 6.10 -16.33
CA ILE A 65 -7.64 5.28 -15.24
C ILE A 65 -8.36 3.94 -15.28
N VAL A 66 -7.61 2.85 -15.24
CA VAL A 66 -8.13 1.49 -15.13
C VAL A 66 -7.69 0.91 -13.80
N ALA A 67 -8.63 0.39 -13.02
CA ALA A 67 -8.36 -0.12 -11.68
C ALA A 67 -8.49 -1.64 -11.60
N PHE A 68 -7.52 -2.25 -10.92
CA PHE A 68 -7.45 -3.67 -10.64
C PHE A 68 -7.40 -3.88 -9.12
N PRO A 69 -8.55 -4.09 -8.47
CA PRO A 69 -8.61 -4.38 -7.04
C PRO A 69 -7.84 -5.65 -6.66
N ASN A 70 -7.14 -5.62 -5.53
CA ASN A 70 -6.45 -6.76 -4.94
C ASN A 70 -6.55 -6.71 -3.40
N LYS A 71 -7.41 -7.52 -2.79
CA LYS A 71 -7.69 -7.46 -1.33
C LYS A 71 -8.07 -6.06 -0.87
N LEU A 72 -7.23 -5.38 -0.08
CA LEU A 72 -7.40 -3.99 0.38
C LEU A 72 -6.69 -2.98 -0.52
N ASP A 73 -5.93 -3.44 -1.50
CA ASP A 73 -5.18 -2.60 -2.41
C ASP A 73 -5.91 -2.44 -3.74
N ILE A 74 -5.50 -1.43 -4.50
CA ILE A 74 -5.95 -1.15 -5.86
C ILE A 74 -4.73 -0.80 -6.68
N LEU A 75 -4.51 -1.53 -7.77
CA LEU A 75 -3.55 -1.14 -8.78
C LEU A 75 -4.27 -0.29 -9.84
N CYS A 76 -3.83 0.94 -10.00
CA CYS A 76 -4.33 1.89 -10.99
C CYS A 76 -3.35 2.00 -12.15
N VAL A 77 -3.85 1.87 -13.38
CA VAL A 77 -3.08 2.09 -14.61
C VAL A 77 -3.61 3.34 -15.30
N PHE A 78 -2.71 4.27 -15.61
CA PHE A 78 -3.03 5.56 -16.24
C PHE A 78 -2.61 5.53 -17.71
N LEU A 79 -3.53 5.89 -18.60
CA LEU A 79 -3.34 5.81 -20.05
C LEU A 79 -3.85 7.10 -20.73
N ASP A 80 -3.21 7.54 -21.80
CA ASP A 80 -3.66 8.70 -22.59
C ASP A 80 -4.90 8.39 -23.45
N ASN A 81 -4.98 7.16 -23.97
CA ASN A 81 -5.99 6.79 -24.96
C ASN A 81 -7.05 5.88 -24.37
N LYS A 82 -8.31 6.02 -24.82
CA LYS A 82 -9.40 5.10 -24.47
C LYS A 82 -9.08 3.67 -24.88
N ILE A 83 -9.40 2.71 -24.01
CA ILE A 83 -9.18 1.28 -24.28
C ILE A 83 -10.44 0.59 -24.77
N ASN A 84 -10.25 -0.45 -25.58
CA ASN A 84 -11.28 -1.42 -25.93
C ASN A 84 -11.14 -2.68 -25.03
N GLU A 85 -12.00 -3.68 -25.26
CA GLU A 85 -11.98 -4.95 -24.50
C GLU A 85 -10.69 -5.76 -24.67
N GLU A 86 -10.07 -5.73 -25.86
CA GLU A 86 -8.81 -6.45 -26.12
C GLU A 86 -7.67 -5.85 -25.30
N ASN A 87 -7.55 -4.52 -25.33
CA ASN A 87 -6.61 -3.75 -24.53
C ASN A 87 -6.81 -3.99 -23.02
N TYR A 88 -8.07 -4.12 -22.56
CA TYR A 88 -8.36 -4.41 -21.15
C TYR A 88 -7.78 -5.77 -20.71
N ARG A 89 -7.89 -6.81 -21.55
CA ARG A 89 -7.31 -8.14 -21.26
C ARG A 89 -5.79 -8.10 -21.22
N GLU A 90 -5.16 -7.28 -22.05
CA GLU A 90 -3.72 -7.06 -21.99
C GLU A 90 -3.31 -6.33 -20.70
N LEU A 91 -4.07 -5.30 -20.30
CA LEU A 91 -3.86 -4.61 -19.02
C LEU A 91 -4.01 -5.53 -17.82
N GLU A 92 -4.95 -6.48 -17.85
CA GLU A 92 -5.13 -7.43 -16.77
C GLU A 92 -3.88 -8.30 -16.57
N LYS A 93 -3.24 -8.74 -17.67
CA LYS A 93 -1.97 -9.48 -17.61
C LYS A 93 -0.83 -8.61 -17.07
N ILE A 94 -0.75 -7.35 -17.48
CA ILE A 94 0.23 -6.40 -16.97
C ILE A 94 0.02 -6.16 -15.47
N ALA A 95 -1.23 -5.91 -15.06
CA ALA A 95 -1.59 -5.70 -13.66
C ALA A 95 -1.22 -6.91 -12.79
N GLU A 96 -1.45 -8.13 -13.28
CA GLU A 96 -1.09 -9.34 -12.54
C GLU A 96 0.43 -9.50 -12.41
N ARG A 97 1.19 -9.19 -13.47
CA ARG A 97 2.65 -9.15 -13.44
C ARG A 97 3.18 -8.11 -12.44
N GLU A 98 2.62 -6.90 -12.44
CA GLU A 98 3.07 -5.83 -11.53
C GLU A 98 2.68 -6.11 -10.06
N LYS A 99 1.56 -6.81 -9.80
CA LYS A 99 1.22 -7.27 -8.44
C LYS A 99 2.25 -8.26 -7.89
N GLN A 100 2.84 -9.09 -8.75
CA GLN A 100 3.83 -10.09 -8.36
C GLN A 100 5.26 -9.49 -8.26
N ASN A 101 5.56 -8.50 -9.08
CA ASN A 101 6.88 -7.88 -9.19
C ASN A 101 7.15 -6.73 -8.19
N GLN A 102 6.56 -6.74 -6.99
CA GLN A 102 6.73 -5.68 -5.97
C GLN A 102 8.18 -5.43 -5.49
N ASN A 103 9.20 -6.04 -6.11
CA ASN A 103 10.60 -6.04 -5.66
C ASN A 103 11.66 -5.55 -6.68
N ILE A 104 11.31 -4.92 -7.82
CA ILE A 104 12.32 -4.60 -8.85
C ILE A 104 12.26 -3.14 -9.34
N SER A 105 13.23 -2.35 -8.83
CA SER A 105 13.88 -1.11 -9.30
C SER A 105 13.08 -0.08 -10.14
N ASN A 106 13.15 1.19 -9.69
CA ASN A 106 12.53 2.43 -10.23
C ASN A 106 11.10 2.73 -9.75
N THR A 107 10.75 2.18 -8.60
CA THR A 107 9.47 2.44 -7.92
C THR A 107 9.71 3.46 -6.80
N GLU A 108 9.00 4.59 -6.83
CA GLU A 108 8.94 5.45 -5.64
C GLU A 108 8.04 4.76 -4.61
N GLU A 109 8.65 4.18 -3.58
CA GLU A 109 7.95 3.59 -2.44
C GLU A 109 7.60 4.67 -1.42
N PHE A 110 6.33 4.70 -1.04
CA PHE A 110 5.82 5.60 -0.04
C PHE A 110 5.63 4.82 1.25
N LYS A 111 6.45 5.13 2.27
CA LYS A 111 6.28 4.56 3.60
C LYS A 111 5.12 5.24 4.31
N SER A 112 4.06 4.47 4.58
CA SER A 112 2.97 4.95 5.40
C SER A 112 3.45 5.22 6.84
N GLU A 113 2.69 5.99 7.61
CA GLU A 113 3.01 6.21 9.02
C GLU A 113 3.01 4.89 9.82
N SER A 114 2.12 3.96 9.46
CA SER A 114 2.10 2.60 10.02
C SER A 114 3.41 1.85 9.76
N ASP A 115 3.95 1.91 8.54
CA ASP A 115 5.24 1.29 8.22
C ASP A 115 6.36 1.91 9.05
N GLN A 116 6.37 3.24 9.20
CA GLN A 116 7.34 3.94 10.04
C GLN A 116 7.21 3.56 11.53
N ILE A 117 5.98 3.38 12.03
CA ILE A 117 5.73 2.92 13.40
C ILE A 117 6.23 1.48 13.58
N LYS A 118 5.93 0.59 12.63
CA LYS A 118 6.39 -0.81 12.64
C LYS A 118 7.91 -0.90 12.62
N GLU A 119 8.58 -0.16 11.74
CA GLU A 119 10.05 -0.10 11.68
C GLU A 119 10.64 0.41 13.00
N LYS A 120 10.03 1.43 13.61
CA LYS A 120 10.47 1.95 14.91
C LYS A 120 10.23 0.94 16.04
N LEU A 121 9.13 0.19 16.01
CA LEU A 121 8.87 -0.89 16.98
C LEU A 121 9.95 -1.97 16.89
N ILE A 122 10.26 -2.45 15.68
CA ILE A 122 11.33 -3.43 15.46
C ILE A 122 12.67 -2.89 15.94
N LYS A 123 13.00 -1.64 15.62
CA LYS A 123 14.26 -1.02 16.06
C LYS A 123 14.41 -1.02 17.58
N ILE A 124 13.37 -0.60 18.30
CA ILE A 124 13.38 -0.56 19.77
C ILE A 124 13.52 -1.97 20.35
N LEU A 125 12.78 -2.95 19.80
CA LEU A 125 12.86 -4.33 20.25
C LEU A 125 14.23 -4.98 19.98
N LYS A 126 14.93 -4.59 18.90
CA LYS A 126 16.31 -5.01 18.65
C LYS A 126 17.32 -4.42 19.65
N GLU A 127 17.05 -3.22 20.16
CA GLU A 127 17.94 -2.52 21.10
C GLU A 127 17.74 -2.99 22.56
N GLU A 128 16.50 -3.29 22.95
CA GLU A 128 16.12 -3.61 24.34
C GLU A 128 15.85 -5.12 24.58
N GLU A 129 16.09 -5.96 23.56
CA GLU A 129 15.86 -7.42 23.49
C GLU A 129 14.39 -7.87 23.67
N GLU A 130 13.75 -7.56 24.79
CA GLU A 130 12.37 -7.94 25.09
C GLU A 130 11.60 -6.82 25.82
N MET A 131 10.39 -6.49 25.36
CA MET A 131 9.57 -5.45 26.01
C MET A 131 8.09 -5.78 26.09
N THR A 132 7.44 -5.34 27.18
CA THR A 132 5.99 -5.29 27.27
C THR A 132 5.41 -4.10 26.51
N ILE A 133 4.14 -4.18 26.10
CA ILE A 133 3.42 -3.05 25.48
C ILE A 133 3.42 -1.82 26.41
N LYS A 134 3.42 -2.00 27.73
CA LYS A 134 3.48 -0.90 28.70
C LYS A 134 4.81 -0.14 28.64
N GLN A 135 5.92 -0.85 28.40
CA GLN A 135 7.23 -0.25 28.17
C GLN A 135 7.27 0.42 26.81
N LEU A 136 6.84 -0.28 25.74
CA LEU A 136 6.79 0.27 24.39
C LEU A 136 5.98 1.57 24.31
N LYS A 137 4.86 1.67 25.04
CA LYS A 137 4.04 2.88 25.10
C LYS A 137 4.82 4.14 25.53
N LYS A 138 5.92 4.02 26.26
CA LYS A 138 6.76 5.18 26.63
C LYS A 138 7.46 5.81 25.42
N HIS A 139 7.62 5.07 24.32
CA HIS A 139 8.34 5.51 23.12
C HIS A 139 7.41 6.01 21.99
N PHE A 140 6.09 5.86 22.17
CA PHE A 140 5.09 6.20 21.16
C PHE A 140 3.93 6.99 21.76
N PRO A 141 3.44 8.05 21.08
CA PRO A 141 2.21 8.75 21.46
C PRO A 141 0.95 7.95 21.03
N LEU A 142 0.96 6.63 21.18
CA LEU A 142 -0.09 5.72 20.69
C LEU A 142 -0.83 5.03 21.84
N SER A 143 -2.06 4.61 21.57
CA SER A 143 -2.83 3.83 22.53
C SER A 143 -2.24 2.42 22.72
N TYR A 144 -2.52 1.79 23.86
CA TYR A 144 -2.12 0.40 24.11
C TYR A 144 -2.61 -0.55 23.01
N TRP A 145 -3.87 -0.37 22.59
CA TRP A 145 -4.50 -1.20 21.56
C TRP A 145 -3.88 -1.01 20.19
N THR A 146 -3.48 0.22 19.86
CA THR A 146 -2.79 0.54 18.61
C THR A 146 -1.42 -0.14 18.54
N ILE A 147 -0.64 -0.05 19.62
CA ILE A 147 0.67 -0.73 19.69
C ILE A 147 0.48 -2.25 19.63
N ARG A 148 -0.48 -2.80 20.38
CA ARG A 148 -0.79 -4.24 20.35
C ARG A 148 -1.15 -4.70 18.94
N ARG A 149 -1.93 -3.90 18.20
CA ARG A 149 -2.31 -4.21 16.83
C ARG A 149 -1.09 -4.29 15.93
N TYR A 150 -0.22 -3.26 15.93
CA TYR A 150 0.99 -3.30 15.12
C TYR A 150 1.91 -4.47 15.46
N LEU A 151 2.04 -4.83 16.74
CA LEU A 151 2.79 -6.03 17.13
C LEU A 151 2.14 -7.33 16.64
N THR A 152 0.81 -7.38 16.57
CA THR A 152 0.10 -8.55 16.00
C THR A 152 0.29 -8.60 14.49
N ASP A 153 0.21 -7.47 13.79
CA ASP A 153 0.48 -7.41 12.35
C ASP A 153 1.93 -7.84 12.05
N LEU A 154 2.90 -7.44 12.89
CA LEU A 154 4.30 -7.86 12.78
C LEU A 154 4.51 -9.35 13.13
N GLU A 155 3.72 -9.90 14.05
CA GLU A 155 3.70 -11.33 14.40
C GLU A 155 3.18 -12.15 13.22
N ASP A 156 2.11 -11.68 12.55
CA ASP A 156 1.55 -12.30 11.34
C ASP A 156 2.52 -12.23 10.14
N GLU A 157 3.40 -11.21 10.10
CA GLU A 157 4.48 -11.04 9.13
C GLU A 157 5.76 -11.84 9.50
N ASP A 158 5.75 -12.60 10.60
CA ASP A 158 6.88 -13.39 11.12
C ASP A 158 8.12 -12.55 11.50
N LEU A 159 7.94 -11.27 11.84
CA LEU A 159 9.01 -10.34 12.19
C LEU A 159 9.25 -10.21 13.70
N VAL A 160 8.22 -10.47 14.51
CA VAL A 160 8.29 -10.45 15.98
C VAL A 160 7.59 -11.68 16.55
N ASP A 161 7.91 -12.02 17.79
CA ASP A 161 7.22 -13.03 18.57
C ASP A 161 6.97 -12.53 19.99
N ARG A 162 6.27 -13.33 20.80
CA ARG A 162 5.99 -13.02 22.19
C ARG A 162 6.15 -14.22 23.13
N ASN A 163 6.74 -13.94 24.28
CA ASN A 163 6.78 -14.84 25.43
C ASN A 163 5.82 -14.36 26.51
N LYS A 164 5.26 -15.30 27.27
CA LYS A 164 4.39 -14.97 28.40
C LYS A 164 5.22 -14.82 29.67
N GLU A 165 5.17 -13.64 30.26
CA GLU A 165 5.79 -13.36 31.56
C GLU A 165 4.70 -12.93 32.56
N GLY A 166 4.28 -13.90 33.39
CA GLY A 166 3.18 -13.71 34.34
C GLY A 166 1.85 -13.38 33.66
N ARG A 167 1.36 -12.14 33.87
CA ARG A 167 0.12 -11.61 33.26
C ARG A 167 0.38 -10.78 31.99
N SER A 168 1.64 -10.59 31.61
CA SER A 168 2.04 -9.76 30.48
C SER A 168 2.64 -10.61 29.37
N HIS A 169 2.66 -10.04 28.16
CA HIS A 169 3.44 -10.57 27.05
C HIS A 169 4.67 -9.69 26.85
N LEU A 170 5.83 -10.32 26.82
CA LEU A 170 7.08 -9.74 26.37
C LEU A 170 7.20 -10.00 24.87
N TRP A 171 7.40 -8.93 24.11
CA TRP A 171 7.57 -8.98 22.67
C TRP A 171 9.04 -8.84 22.34
N TYR A 172 9.51 -9.56 21.33
CA TYR A 172 10.89 -9.56 20.86
C TYR A 172 10.94 -9.77 19.34
N VAL A 173 12.05 -9.39 18.73
CA VAL A 173 12.27 -9.61 17.29
C VAL A 173 12.79 -11.04 17.08
N LYS A 174 12.25 -11.74 16.08
CA LYS A 174 12.72 -13.08 15.71
C LYS A 174 14.11 -13.06 15.08
#